data_AF-A0A968YX92-F1
#
_entry.id   AF-A0A968YX92-F1
#
_cell.length_a   1.000
_cell.length_b   1.000
_cell.length_c   1.000
_cell.angle_alpha   90.00
_cell.angle_beta   90.00
_cell.angle_gamma   90.00
#
_symmetry.space_group_name_H-M   'P 1'
#
loop_
_entity.id
_entity.type
_entity.pdbx_description
1 polymer ?
#
loop_
_entity_poly.entity_id
_entity_poly.type
_entity_poly.pdbx_seq_one_letter_code
_entity_poly.pdbx_strand_id
1 'polypeptide(L)'
;MMMHQWMQWFGADEVVFKLPAFVFGILLIPAIYWLGCVAYSKNTGVLAAAIAAFAPDAIYYSQEARPYTLTALLCCLGMAFYLKLLKSPRQRMNQLGFIVCGALLLYSQYTGALLIVSLGITTLYLWWRPKTIPLIPFVGVFGAIGVLFLPWIPVFFDHLAIGSPWAPKASWLFRPVIVLSQLLYAMLIPTAGSFFTAAVLTIALILGVRQRRKLSDPFPKKLLALQPTTLVLSLNVVLPATMLAILSYDTYRYMLAFTPAAWVIYAHGLEMLLHTVNLKWKGSLGNLQRMTIWGTLIFFLVVPSTIDAFFAGTAKSGIRAIAAEMQTQPQDKTLYLLSPDVFGPTFGYYFANTRPTFHGFARWNHPEFFSPRDYAPLWDNPTLLPDTMQRIQTLASQGYQTLALVQAKGTVADGGTLKFSRANTLLATLKQRYPLLNKKDYPARKEPIALYLFSLTPL
;
A
#
# COMPACT_ATOMS: atom_id res chain seq x y z
N MET A 1 -9.41 -9.04 -13.60
CA MET A 1 -9.21 -9.86 -14.81
C MET A 1 -7.86 -10.59 -14.79
N MET A 2 -6.72 -9.91 -14.69
CA MET A 2 -5.39 -10.58 -14.66
C MET A 2 -5.25 -11.64 -13.55
N MET A 3 -5.59 -11.30 -12.30
CA MET A 3 -5.49 -12.28 -11.19
C MET A 3 -6.44 -13.47 -11.35
N HIS A 4 -7.59 -13.28 -12.02
CA HIS A 4 -8.52 -14.37 -12.26
C HIS A 4 -7.93 -15.38 -13.25
N GLN A 5 -7.36 -14.90 -14.35
CA GLN A 5 -6.65 -15.74 -15.33
C GLN A 5 -5.42 -16.42 -14.72
N TRP A 6 -4.66 -15.69 -13.90
CA TRP A 6 -3.52 -16.23 -13.17
C TRP A 6 -3.90 -17.43 -12.29
N MET A 7 -4.98 -17.31 -11.52
CA MET A 7 -5.48 -18.41 -10.69
C MET A 7 -6.02 -19.58 -11.52
N GLN A 8 -6.61 -19.32 -12.69
CA GLN A 8 -7.07 -20.40 -13.58
C GLN A 8 -5.91 -21.23 -14.13
N TRP A 9 -4.77 -20.61 -14.42
CA TRP A 9 -3.62 -21.31 -15.00
C TRP A 9 -2.75 -22.02 -13.96
N PHE A 10 -2.57 -21.43 -12.78
CA PHE A 10 -1.61 -21.90 -11.77
C PHE A 10 -2.26 -22.45 -10.50
N GLY A 11 -3.60 -22.42 -10.39
CA GLY A 11 -4.36 -22.88 -9.23
C GLY A 11 -4.63 -21.79 -8.19
N ALA A 12 -5.53 -22.12 -7.25
CA ALA A 12 -5.94 -21.24 -6.16
C ALA A 12 -5.20 -21.60 -4.86
N ASP A 13 -3.93 -21.22 -4.78
CA ASP A 13 -3.10 -21.37 -3.58
C ASP A 13 -2.59 -20.01 -3.07
N GLU A 14 -2.36 -19.89 -1.76
CA GLU A 14 -1.88 -18.66 -1.14
C GLU A 14 -0.55 -18.17 -1.70
N VAL A 15 0.38 -19.08 -2.03
CA VAL A 15 1.69 -18.78 -2.59
C VAL A 15 1.53 -18.29 -4.02
N VAL A 16 0.74 -19.01 -4.82
CA VAL A 16 0.45 -18.64 -6.22
C VAL A 16 -0.19 -17.25 -6.28
N PHE A 17 -1.07 -16.92 -5.34
CA PHE A 17 -1.73 -15.62 -5.28
C PHE A 17 -0.78 -14.46 -4.97
N LYS A 18 0.30 -14.73 -4.21
CA LYS A 18 1.32 -13.71 -3.83
C LYS A 18 2.46 -13.63 -4.84
N LEU A 19 2.66 -14.64 -5.69
CA LEU A 19 3.81 -14.74 -6.58
C LEU A 19 3.98 -13.53 -7.52
N PRO A 20 2.92 -12.96 -8.14
CA PRO A 20 3.10 -11.77 -8.97
C PRO A 20 3.68 -10.59 -8.20
N ALA A 21 3.14 -10.32 -6.99
CA ALA A 21 3.62 -9.22 -6.15
C ALA A 21 5.09 -9.42 -5.73
N PHE A 22 5.47 -10.67 -5.44
CA PHE A 22 6.85 -11.05 -5.13
C PHE A 22 7.81 -10.80 -6.30
N VAL A 23 7.45 -11.26 -7.51
CA VAL A 23 8.26 -11.07 -8.71
C VAL A 23 8.43 -9.58 -9.03
N PHE A 24 7.35 -8.79 -8.99
CA PHE A 24 7.45 -7.34 -9.22
C PHE A 24 8.25 -6.64 -8.12
N GLY A 25 8.18 -7.11 -6.88
CA GLY A 25 9.01 -6.63 -5.76
C GLY A 25 10.50 -6.85 -6.01
N ILE A 26 10.88 -8.03 -6.51
CA ILE A 26 12.27 -8.32 -6.90
C ILE A 26 12.70 -7.45 -8.09
N LEU A 27 11.87 -7.34 -9.13
CA LEU A 27 12.17 -6.54 -10.34
C LEU A 27 12.25 -5.04 -10.05
N LEU A 28 11.63 -4.56 -8.98
CA LEU A 28 11.73 -3.18 -8.54
C LEU A 28 13.16 -2.79 -8.17
N ILE A 29 13.96 -3.72 -7.62
CA ILE A 29 15.35 -3.47 -7.21
C ILE A 29 16.24 -3.05 -8.41
N PRO A 30 16.37 -3.86 -9.49
CA PRO A 30 17.15 -3.45 -10.66
C PRO A 30 16.52 -2.26 -11.40
N ALA A 31 15.20 -2.07 -11.35
CA ALA A 31 14.56 -0.88 -11.91
C ALA A 31 14.99 0.41 -11.19
N ILE A 32 15.10 0.38 -9.86
CA ILE A 32 15.59 1.50 -9.05
C ILE A 32 17.07 1.77 -9.30
N TYR A 33 17.88 0.72 -9.42
CA TYR A 33 19.27 0.85 -9.86
C TYR A 33 19.34 1.62 -11.19
N TRP A 34 18.53 1.21 -12.17
CA TRP A 34 18.49 1.84 -13.48
C TRP A 34 18.02 3.30 -13.41
N LEU A 35 16.97 3.60 -12.64
CA LEU A 35 16.50 4.97 -12.40
C LEU A 35 17.62 5.84 -11.82
N GLY A 36 18.36 5.36 -10.81
CA GLY A 36 19.50 6.07 -10.24
C GLY A 36 20.64 6.32 -11.23
N CYS A 37 20.93 5.33 -12.08
CA CYS A 37 21.92 5.47 -13.16
C CYS A 37 21.51 6.52 -14.20
N VAL A 38 20.23 6.53 -14.60
CA VAL A 38 19.69 7.49 -15.56
C VAL A 38 19.65 8.91 -14.99
N ALA A 39 19.29 9.02 -13.72
CA ALA A 39 19.14 10.28 -13.00
C ALA A 39 20.48 10.95 -12.70
N TYR A 40 21.42 10.20 -12.13
CA TYR A 40 22.66 10.74 -11.59
C TYR A 40 23.88 9.90 -12.02
N SER A 41 24.17 8.80 -11.31
CA SER A 41 25.40 8.01 -11.49
C SER A 41 25.16 6.53 -11.21
N LYS A 42 26.11 5.68 -11.62
CA LYS A 42 26.11 4.25 -11.30
C LYS A 42 26.11 3.99 -9.78
N ASN A 43 26.87 4.77 -9.02
CA ASN A 43 26.95 4.64 -7.56
C ASN A 43 25.63 5.03 -6.89
N THR A 44 24.98 6.12 -7.34
CA THR A 44 23.62 6.47 -6.90
C THR A 44 22.66 5.30 -7.17
N GLY A 45 22.75 4.66 -8.34
CA GLY A 45 21.95 3.49 -8.66
C GLY A 45 22.15 2.33 -7.69
N VAL A 46 23.41 1.95 -7.41
CA VAL A 46 23.72 0.85 -6.47
C VAL A 46 23.19 1.16 -5.07
N LEU A 47 23.42 2.37 -4.57
CA LEU A 47 22.93 2.81 -3.26
C LEU A 47 21.40 2.79 -3.19
N ALA A 48 20.71 3.27 -4.22
CA ALA A 48 19.25 3.29 -4.27
C ALA A 48 18.65 1.87 -4.31
N ALA A 49 19.28 0.96 -5.05
CA ALA A 49 18.86 -0.45 -5.10
C ALA A 49 19.12 -1.18 -3.77
N ALA A 50 20.24 -0.90 -3.10
CA ALA A 50 20.51 -1.44 -1.77
C ALA A 50 19.45 -0.96 -0.77
N ILE A 51 19.12 0.34 -0.78
CA ILE A 51 18.04 0.91 0.02
C ILE A 51 16.72 0.16 -0.23
N ALA A 52 16.35 -0.07 -1.49
CA ALA A 52 15.13 -0.78 -1.85
C ALA A 52 15.12 -2.25 -1.39
N ALA A 53 16.25 -2.94 -1.50
CA ALA A 53 16.38 -4.36 -1.14
C ALA A 53 16.19 -4.61 0.36
N PHE A 54 16.52 -3.63 1.21
CA PHE A 54 16.40 -3.74 2.67
C PHE A 54 15.21 -2.96 3.24
N ALA A 55 14.41 -2.29 2.40
CA ALA A 55 13.27 -1.49 2.83
C ALA A 55 12.15 -2.38 3.43
N PRO A 56 11.74 -2.18 4.70
CA PRO A 56 10.70 -3.00 5.34
C PRO A 56 9.40 -3.03 4.53
N ASP A 57 8.95 -1.86 4.06
CA ASP A 57 7.71 -1.76 3.29
C ASP A 57 7.81 -2.44 1.92
N ALA A 58 8.96 -2.35 1.24
CA ALA A 58 9.15 -3.06 -0.03
C ALA A 58 9.07 -4.57 0.16
N ILE A 59 9.70 -5.09 1.21
CA ILE A 59 9.67 -6.51 1.58
C ILE A 59 8.26 -6.94 1.96
N TYR A 60 7.57 -6.13 2.76
CA TYR A 60 6.20 -6.40 3.22
C TYR A 60 5.21 -6.48 2.05
N TYR A 61 5.22 -5.48 1.16
CA TYR A 61 4.30 -5.44 0.02
C TYR A 61 4.66 -6.43 -1.08
N SER A 62 5.89 -6.96 -1.10
CA SER A 62 6.28 -8.08 -1.96
C SER A 62 5.61 -9.41 -1.55
N GLN A 63 5.02 -9.48 -0.35
CA GLN A 63 4.36 -10.68 0.18
C GLN A 63 2.84 -10.50 0.34
N GLU A 64 2.31 -9.35 -0.04
CA GLU A 64 0.87 -9.08 -0.06
C GLU A 64 0.38 -9.23 -1.50
N ALA A 65 -0.66 -10.03 -1.72
CA ALA A 65 -1.30 -10.20 -3.03
C ALA A 65 -2.12 -8.95 -3.41
N ARG A 66 -1.40 -7.84 -3.64
CA ARG A 66 -1.90 -6.51 -3.95
C ARG A 66 -1.02 -5.87 -5.03
N PRO A 67 -1.54 -4.90 -5.81
CA PRO A 67 -0.82 -4.36 -6.96
C PRO A 67 0.35 -3.42 -6.59
N TYR A 68 0.64 -3.17 -5.31
CA TYR A 68 1.54 -2.09 -4.91
C TYR A 68 2.96 -2.20 -5.46
N THR A 69 3.53 -3.41 -5.52
CA THR A 69 4.88 -3.61 -6.09
C THR A 69 4.89 -3.41 -7.60
N LEU A 70 3.84 -3.85 -8.31
CA LEU A 70 3.67 -3.55 -9.73
C LEU A 70 3.54 -2.04 -9.97
N THR A 71 2.72 -1.34 -9.19
CA THR A 71 2.56 0.11 -9.28
C THR A 71 3.89 0.83 -9.04
N ALA A 72 4.66 0.44 -8.03
CA ALA A 72 5.98 1.01 -7.76
C ALA A 72 6.98 0.75 -8.88
N LEU A 73 6.98 -0.46 -9.46
CA LEU A 73 7.80 -0.81 -10.60
C LEU A 73 7.46 0.05 -11.83
N LEU A 74 6.18 0.17 -12.17
CA LEU A 74 5.72 0.96 -13.31
C LEU A 74 5.98 2.46 -13.10
N CYS A 75 5.83 2.98 -11.89
CA CYS A 75 6.23 4.35 -11.55
C CYS A 75 7.73 4.56 -11.73
N CYS A 76 8.56 3.64 -11.22
CA CYS A 76 10.02 3.71 -11.33
C CYS A 76 10.49 3.69 -12.79
N LEU A 77 10.01 2.73 -13.58
CA LEU A 77 10.33 2.62 -15.00
C LEU A 77 9.78 3.81 -15.80
N GLY A 78 8.55 4.25 -15.50
CA GLY A 78 7.94 5.43 -16.12
C GLY A 78 8.79 6.69 -15.90
N MET A 79 9.28 6.92 -14.67
CA MET A 79 10.20 8.01 -14.37
C MET A 79 11.53 7.86 -15.12
N ALA A 80 12.11 6.66 -15.18
CA ALA A 80 13.37 6.43 -15.89
C ALA A 80 13.24 6.70 -17.40
N PHE A 81 12.18 6.20 -18.04
CA PHE A 81 11.90 6.49 -19.45
C PHE A 81 11.61 7.96 -19.70
N TYR A 82 10.86 8.63 -18.81
CA TYR A 82 10.62 10.07 -18.91
C TYR A 82 11.93 10.88 -18.81
N LEU A 83 12.82 10.56 -17.87
CA LEU A 83 14.13 11.22 -17.76
C LEU A 83 15.00 11.00 -19.01
N LYS A 84 14.95 9.82 -19.63
CA LYS A 84 15.62 9.59 -20.93
C LYS A 84 14.93 10.36 -22.06
N LEU A 85 13.60 10.50 -22.03
CA LEU A 85 12.84 11.28 -22.99
C LEU A 85 13.18 12.78 -22.92
N LEU A 86 13.44 13.33 -21.73
CA LEU A 86 13.95 14.70 -21.58
C LEU A 86 15.28 14.91 -22.31
N LYS A 87 16.17 13.90 -22.31
CA LYS A 87 17.47 13.95 -23.00
C LYS A 87 17.35 13.68 -24.51
N SER A 88 16.41 12.85 -24.92
CA SER A 88 16.22 12.44 -26.32
C SER A 88 14.72 12.34 -26.68
N PRO A 89 14.04 13.48 -26.93
CA PRO A 89 12.58 13.55 -27.05
C PRO A 89 11.98 12.76 -28.22
N ARG A 90 12.77 12.46 -29.26
CA ARG A 90 12.35 11.73 -30.46
C ARG A 90 12.74 10.25 -30.45
N GLN A 91 13.39 9.76 -29.39
CA GLN A 91 13.76 8.35 -29.31
C GLN A 91 12.51 7.49 -29.06
N ARG A 92 12.08 6.75 -30.10
CA ARG A 92 10.86 5.92 -30.07
C ARG A 92 10.81 4.94 -28.90
N MET A 93 11.93 4.31 -28.54
CA MET A 93 11.96 3.33 -27.44
C MET A 93 11.66 3.97 -26.08
N ASN A 94 12.11 5.21 -25.83
CA ASN A 94 11.78 5.89 -24.57
C ASN A 94 10.31 6.34 -24.56
N GLN A 95 9.79 6.77 -25.71
CA GLN A 95 8.38 7.13 -25.87
C GLN A 95 7.49 5.91 -25.60
N LEU A 96 7.76 4.78 -26.26
CA LEU A 96 7.02 3.53 -26.05
C LEU A 96 7.14 3.04 -24.60
N GLY A 97 8.35 3.04 -24.03
CA GLY A 97 8.55 2.66 -22.63
C GLY A 97 7.73 3.52 -21.67
N PHE A 98 7.70 4.83 -21.88
CA PHE A 98 6.88 5.74 -21.08
C PHE A 98 5.37 5.52 -21.28
N ILE A 99 4.90 5.36 -22.51
CA ILE A 99 3.50 5.12 -22.84
C ILE A 99 3.01 3.81 -22.19
N VAL A 100 3.76 2.72 -22.37
CA VAL A 100 3.41 1.40 -21.82
C VAL A 100 3.38 1.44 -20.30
N CYS A 101 4.41 2.01 -19.67
CA CYS A 101 4.45 2.13 -18.20
C CYS A 101 3.28 2.98 -17.70
N GLY A 102 3.03 4.14 -18.33
CA GLY A 102 1.97 5.06 -17.94
C GLY A 102 0.57 4.46 -18.10
N ALA A 103 0.30 3.78 -19.22
CA ALA A 103 -0.98 3.12 -19.45
C ALA A 103 -1.21 1.98 -18.45
N LEU A 104 -0.26 1.05 -18.32
CA LEU A 104 -0.37 -0.07 -17.36
C LEU A 104 -0.50 0.42 -15.92
N LEU A 105 0.15 1.54 -15.59
CA LEU A 105 0.07 2.15 -14.26
C LEU A 105 -1.37 2.59 -13.94
N LEU A 106 -2.06 3.26 -14.88
CA LEU A 106 -3.45 3.70 -14.71
C LEU A 106 -4.42 2.52 -14.58
N TYR A 107 -4.16 1.41 -15.28
CA TYR A 107 -4.93 0.18 -15.15
C TYR A 107 -4.64 -0.61 -13.87
N SER A 108 -3.44 -0.46 -13.30
CA SER A 108 -3.04 -1.16 -12.08
C SER A 108 -3.59 -0.46 -10.84
N GLN A 109 -3.45 0.88 -10.77
CA GLN A 109 -3.86 1.64 -9.61
C GLN A 109 -4.10 3.11 -9.95
N TYR A 110 -5.29 3.62 -9.62
CA TYR A 110 -5.68 5.00 -9.96
C TYR A 110 -4.80 6.09 -9.33
N THR A 111 -4.17 5.82 -8.18
CA THR A 111 -3.20 6.75 -7.59
C THR A 111 -1.97 6.97 -8.49
N GLY A 112 -1.70 6.06 -9.43
CA GLY A 112 -0.68 6.23 -10.46
C GLY A 112 -0.91 7.43 -11.37
N ALA A 113 -2.15 7.94 -11.48
CA ALA A 113 -2.43 9.19 -12.18
C ALA A 113 -1.65 10.38 -11.60
N LEU A 114 -1.32 10.36 -10.30
CA LEU A 114 -0.51 11.39 -9.65
C LEU A 114 0.90 11.49 -10.26
N LEU A 115 1.48 10.36 -10.70
CA LEU A 115 2.74 10.35 -11.45
C LEU A 115 2.58 11.09 -12.78
N ILE A 116 1.55 10.74 -13.55
CA ILE A 116 1.29 11.31 -14.88
C ILE A 116 1.06 12.82 -14.78
N VAL A 117 0.28 13.26 -13.79
CA VAL A 117 0.04 14.68 -13.51
C VAL A 117 1.33 15.39 -13.11
N SER A 118 2.12 14.81 -12.20
CA SER A 118 3.41 15.37 -11.77
C SER A 118 4.39 15.54 -12.94
N LEU A 119 4.52 14.53 -13.80
CA LEU A 119 5.35 14.59 -14.99
C LEU A 119 4.78 15.57 -16.05
N GLY A 120 3.46 15.69 -16.15
CA GLY A 120 2.79 16.69 -16.98
C GLY A 120 3.12 18.12 -16.52
N ILE A 121 2.99 18.40 -15.22
CA ILE A 121 3.37 19.69 -14.62
C ILE A 121 4.85 19.98 -14.85
N THR A 122 5.72 18.97 -14.68
CA THR A 122 7.16 19.10 -14.95
C THR A 122 7.42 19.45 -16.42
N THR A 123 6.71 18.80 -17.34
CA THR A 123 6.79 19.08 -18.78
C THR A 123 6.38 20.51 -19.08
N LEU A 124 5.24 20.96 -18.54
CA LEU A 124 4.74 22.32 -18.74
C LEU A 124 5.71 23.37 -18.18
N TYR A 125 6.27 23.12 -16.98
CA TYR A 125 7.30 23.97 -16.40
C TYR A 125 8.52 24.06 -17.32
N LEU A 126 9.13 22.93 -17.69
CA LEU A 126 10.33 22.90 -18.52
C LEU A 126 10.10 23.47 -19.92
N TRP A 127 8.90 23.30 -20.49
CA TRP A 127 8.50 23.90 -21.75
C TRP A 127 8.30 25.42 -21.65
N TRP A 128 7.69 25.94 -20.59
CA TRP A 128 7.42 27.37 -20.45
C TRP A 128 8.65 28.15 -20.00
N ARG A 129 9.35 27.64 -18.97
CA ARG A 129 10.53 28.23 -18.33
C ARG A 129 11.40 27.09 -17.76
N PRO A 130 12.51 26.68 -18.41
CA PRO A 130 13.41 27.51 -19.22
C PRO A 130 13.26 27.33 -20.75
N LYS A 131 12.20 26.67 -21.24
CA LYS A 131 12.05 26.24 -22.64
C LYS A 131 13.11 25.23 -23.08
N THR A 132 13.44 24.30 -22.21
CA THR A 132 14.53 23.33 -22.45
C THR A 132 14.10 22.10 -23.26
N ILE A 133 12.79 21.91 -23.47
CA ILE A 133 12.25 20.73 -24.14
C ILE A 133 11.22 21.11 -25.23
N PRO A 134 11.12 20.33 -26.32
CA PRO A 134 10.06 20.50 -27.31
C PRO A 134 8.74 19.93 -26.78
N LEU A 135 7.62 20.67 -26.89
CA LEU A 135 6.34 20.24 -26.31
C LEU A 135 5.66 19.08 -27.07
N ILE A 136 5.75 19.08 -28.40
CA ILE A 136 4.98 18.17 -29.28
C ILE A 136 5.20 16.67 -28.95
N PRO A 137 6.43 16.17 -28.77
CA PRO A 137 6.64 14.77 -28.42
C PRO A 137 6.01 14.40 -27.07
N PHE A 138 6.01 15.32 -26.11
CA PHE A 138 5.42 15.08 -24.79
C PHE A 138 3.90 15.04 -24.87
N VAL A 139 3.27 15.98 -25.59
CA VAL A 139 1.83 15.95 -25.86
C VAL A 139 1.43 14.64 -26.53
N GLY A 140 2.23 14.14 -27.48
CA GLY A 140 2.01 12.85 -28.13
C GLY A 140 2.01 11.68 -27.15
N VAL A 141 3.01 11.57 -26.27
CA VAL A 141 3.08 10.44 -25.31
C VAL A 141 2.02 10.53 -24.21
N PHE A 142 1.72 11.72 -23.68
CA PHE A 142 0.65 11.90 -22.69
C PHE A 142 -0.74 11.66 -23.32
N GLY A 143 -0.94 12.15 -24.55
CA GLY A 143 -2.15 11.90 -25.34
C GLY A 143 -2.35 10.41 -25.61
N ALA A 144 -1.29 9.69 -25.98
CA ALA A 144 -1.36 8.24 -26.18
C ALA A 144 -1.75 7.48 -24.90
N ILE A 145 -1.20 7.86 -23.73
CA ILE A 145 -1.61 7.28 -22.44
C ILE A 145 -3.10 7.56 -22.17
N GLY A 146 -3.56 8.79 -22.41
CA GLY A 146 -4.96 9.17 -22.25
C GLY A 146 -5.90 8.38 -23.17
N VAL A 147 -5.50 8.22 -24.45
CA VAL A 147 -6.26 7.43 -25.43
C VAL A 147 -6.34 5.96 -25.03
N LEU A 148 -5.24 5.38 -24.56
CA LEU A 148 -5.24 4.00 -24.07
C LEU A 148 -6.12 3.81 -22.84
N PHE A 149 -6.30 4.84 -22.01
CA PHE A 149 -7.16 4.79 -20.81
C PHE A 149 -8.63 5.11 -21.08
N LEU A 150 -8.98 5.71 -22.23
CA LEU A 150 -10.36 6.08 -22.60
C LEU A 150 -11.40 4.98 -22.35
N PRO A 151 -11.18 3.71 -22.74
CA PRO A 151 -12.18 2.65 -22.54
C PRO A 151 -12.50 2.36 -21.06
N TRP A 152 -11.62 2.75 -20.14
CA TRP A 152 -11.78 2.50 -18.70
C TRP A 152 -12.41 3.66 -17.94
N ILE A 153 -12.62 4.82 -18.58
CA ILE A 153 -13.20 6.00 -17.94
C ILE A 153 -14.56 5.73 -17.28
N PRO A 154 -15.52 5.00 -17.91
CA PRO A 154 -16.80 4.70 -17.27
C PRO A 154 -16.64 3.91 -15.95
N VAL A 155 -15.75 2.91 -15.96
CA VAL A 155 -15.45 2.09 -14.77
C VAL A 155 -14.77 2.90 -13.68
N PHE A 156 -13.88 3.82 -14.06
CA PHE A 156 -13.25 4.74 -13.12
C PHE A 156 -14.28 5.61 -12.38
N PHE A 157 -15.26 6.19 -13.09
CA PHE A 157 -16.29 7.00 -12.44
C PHE A 157 -17.22 6.17 -11.54
N ASP A 158 -17.53 4.93 -11.93
CA ASP A 158 -18.27 4.01 -11.07
C ASP A 158 -17.52 3.70 -9.76
N HIS A 159 -16.22 3.37 -9.85
CA HIS A 159 -15.38 3.16 -8.66
C HIS A 159 -15.22 4.41 -7.79
N LEU A 160 -15.14 5.58 -8.42
CA LEU A 160 -15.06 6.87 -7.72
C LEU A 160 -16.34 7.15 -6.93
N ALA A 161 -17.51 6.82 -7.48
CA ALA A 161 -18.80 6.99 -6.83
C ALA A 161 -19.00 6.06 -5.63
N ILE A 162 -18.48 4.81 -5.70
CA ILE A 162 -18.56 3.84 -4.60
C ILE A 162 -17.71 4.28 -3.40
N GLY A 163 -16.48 4.74 -3.66
CA GLY A 163 -15.58 5.23 -2.62
C GLY A 163 -15.18 4.19 -1.56
N SER A 164 -14.99 4.63 -0.32
CA SER A 164 -14.62 3.79 0.83
C SER A 164 -15.52 4.10 2.02
N PRO A 165 -16.72 3.52 2.10
CA PRO A 165 -17.73 3.90 3.09
C PRO A 165 -17.28 3.66 4.55
N TRP A 166 -16.30 2.77 4.79
CA TRP A 166 -15.75 2.47 6.11
C TRP A 166 -14.70 3.49 6.59
N ALA A 167 -14.15 4.31 5.68
CA ALA A 167 -13.03 5.19 5.99
C ALA A 167 -13.56 6.59 6.36
N PRO A 168 -13.37 7.07 7.60
CA PRO A 168 -13.70 8.44 7.94
C PRO A 168 -12.79 9.40 7.16
N LYS A 169 -13.33 10.54 6.73
CA LYS A 169 -12.51 11.59 6.12
C LYS A 169 -11.76 12.34 7.21
N ALA A 170 -10.44 12.41 7.09
CA ALA A 170 -9.62 13.21 8.00
C ALA A 170 -10.03 14.69 7.96
N SER A 171 -10.03 15.37 9.10
CA SER A 171 -10.25 16.81 9.16
C SER A 171 -9.18 17.56 8.37
N TRP A 172 -9.56 18.70 7.78
CA TRP A 172 -8.63 19.59 7.08
C TRP A 172 -7.45 20.04 7.95
N LEU A 173 -7.66 20.15 9.26
CA LEU A 173 -6.62 20.52 10.23
C LEU A 173 -5.48 19.49 10.32
N PHE A 174 -5.75 18.21 10.05
CA PHE A 174 -4.74 17.14 10.12
C PHE A 174 -4.02 16.89 8.79
N ARG A 175 -4.41 17.55 7.70
CA ARG A 175 -3.81 17.35 6.36
C ARG A 175 -2.30 17.61 6.35
N PRO A 176 -1.78 18.70 6.95
CA PRO A 176 -0.33 18.94 6.95
C PRO A 176 0.45 17.83 7.67
N VAL A 177 -0.11 17.29 8.75
CA VAL A 177 0.47 16.15 9.48
C VAL A 177 0.49 14.91 8.60
N ILE A 178 -0.59 14.64 7.86
CA ILE A 178 -0.62 13.52 6.90
C ILE A 178 0.43 13.70 5.81
N VAL A 179 0.57 14.90 5.23
CA VAL A 179 1.63 15.18 4.24
C VAL A 179 3.00 14.86 4.81
N LEU A 180 3.30 15.36 6.02
CA LEU A 180 4.57 15.10 6.69
C LEU A 180 4.78 13.60 6.90
N SER A 181 3.79 12.88 7.43
CA SER A 181 3.86 11.43 7.63
C SER A 181 4.10 10.66 6.32
N GLN A 182 3.45 11.06 5.23
CA GLN A 182 3.65 10.47 3.90
C GLN A 182 5.06 10.72 3.35
N LEU A 183 5.61 11.92 3.58
CA LEU A 183 6.99 12.24 3.22
C LEU A 183 7.99 11.44 4.07
N LEU A 184 7.75 11.32 5.38
CA LEU A 184 8.57 10.54 6.31
C LEU A 184 8.57 9.05 5.92
N TYR A 185 7.41 8.51 5.56
CA TYR A 185 7.28 7.15 5.04
C TYR A 185 8.16 6.93 3.80
N ALA A 186 8.17 7.88 2.86
CA ALA A 186 9.05 7.80 1.69
C ALA A 186 10.55 7.83 2.02
N MET A 187 10.93 8.27 3.23
CA MET A 187 12.32 8.28 3.73
C MET A 187 12.75 7.00 4.45
N LEU A 188 11.93 5.92 4.44
CA LEU A 188 12.18 4.67 5.18
C LEU A 188 12.24 4.87 6.70
N ILE A 189 11.46 5.81 7.21
CA ILE A 189 11.25 6.00 8.64
C ILE A 189 10.06 5.10 8.99
N PRO A 190 10.24 3.99 9.73
CA PRO A 190 9.11 3.23 10.24
C PRO A 190 8.19 4.19 10.99
N THR A 191 6.90 4.11 10.70
CA THR A 191 5.85 5.02 11.22
C THR A 191 5.74 5.03 12.75
N ALA A 192 6.50 4.17 13.45
CA ALA A 192 6.73 4.22 14.88
C ALA A 192 8.23 4.14 15.18
N GLY A 193 8.91 5.29 15.34
CA GLY A 193 10.09 5.35 16.22
C GLY A 193 11.41 5.91 15.68
N SER A 194 11.59 6.26 14.40
CA SER A 194 12.93 6.69 13.92
C SER A 194 13.04 8.18 13.58
N PHE A 195 12.68 9.07 14.52
CA PHE A 195 13.08 10.49 14.50
C PHE A 195 14.59 10.65 14.22
N PHE A 196 15.40 9.67 14.65
CA PHE A 196 16.84 9.66 14.48
C PHE A 196 17.29 9.42 13.02
N THR A 197 16.63 8.56 12.24
CA THR A 197 17.00 8.38 10.81
C THR A 197 16.59 9.61 9.99
N ALA A 198 15.44 10.21 10.31
CA ALA A 198 15.02 11.49 9.76
C ALA A 198 16.06 12.59 10.06
N ALA A 199 16.53 12.65 11.31
CA ALA A 199 17.55 13.60 11.73
C ALA A 199 18.89 13.34 11.01
N VAL A 200 19.35 12.10 10.92
CA VAL A 200 20.62 11.76 10.25
C VAL A 200 20.56 12.07 8.74
N LEU A 201 19.46 11.75 8.06
CA LEU A 201 19.28 12.06 6.63
C LEU A 201 19.11 13.57 6.38
N THR A 202 18.39 14.27 7.26
CA THR A 202 18.23 15.73 7.19
C THR A 202 19.54 16.45 7.49
N ILE A 203 20.31 15.98 8.47
CA ILE A 203 21.64 16.49 8.79
C ILE A 203 22.60 16.19 7.63
N ALA A 204 22.57 15.00 7.03
CA ALA A 204 23.36 14.68 5.84
C ALA A 204 23.02 15.60 4.66
N LEU A 205 21.73 15.87 4.43
CA LEU A 205 21.25 16.80 3.41
C LEU A 205 21.70 18.25 3.68
N ILE A 206 21.52 18.74 4.91
CA ILE A 206 21.93 20.08 5.35
C ILE A 206 23.45 20.25 5.28
N LEU A 207 24.22 19.26 5.72
CA LEU A 207 25.68 19.27 5.67
C LEU A 207 26.19 19.20 4.23
N GLY A 208 25.56 18.41 3.35
CA GLY A 208 25.87 18.38 1.92
C GLY A 208 25.63 19.74 1.24
N VAL A 209 24.50 20.41 1.56
CA VAL A 209 24.19 21.75 1.05
C VAL A 209 25.14 22.81 1.63
N ARG A 210 25.48 22.74 2.93
CA ARG A 210 26.37 23.70 3.60
C ARG A 210 27.84 23.56 3.17
N GLN A 211 28.35 22.34 2.96
CA GLN A 211 29.74 22.16 2.51
C GLN A 211 29.94 22.56 1.04
N ARG A 212 28.92 22.44 0.19
CA ARG A 212 28.95 23.02 -1.17
C ARG A 212 29.07 24.54 -1.20
N ARG A 213 28.71 25.25 -0.11
CA ARG A 213 28.98 26.70 0.03
C ARG A 213 30.41 27.03 0.47
N LYS A 214 31.17 26.05 0.99
CA LYS A 214 32.55 26.24 1.47
C LYS A 214 33.63 25.79 0.48
N LEU A 215 33.30 24.96 -0.51
CA LEU A 215 34.16 24.68 -1.66
C LEU A 215 33.97 25.83 -2.66
N SER A 216 34.92 26.75 -2.62
CA SER A 216 34.98 28.00 -3.35
C SER A 216 35.17 27.80 -4.86
N ASP A 217 34.11 27.42 -5.55
CA ASP A 217 33.94 27.71 -6.97
C ASP A 217 32.92 28.86 -7.11
N PRO A 218 33.17 29.87 -7.96
CA PRO A 218 32.23 30.96 -8.18
C PRO A 218 30.91 30.37 -8.68
N PHE A 219 29.89 30.56 -7.85
CA PHE A 219 28.51 30.12 -8.03
C PHE A 219 28.06 30.22 -9.50
N PRO A 220 27.96 29.13 -10.28
CA PRO A 220 27.28 29.23 -11.55
C PRO A 220 25.80 29.45 -11.21
N LYS A 221 25.27 30.65 -11.50
CA LYS A 221 23.85 31.03 -11.38
C LYS A 221 22.87 30.01 -11.99
N LYS A 222 23.35 28.98 -12.70
CA LYS A 222 22.62 27.80 -13.17
C LYS A 222 22.10 26.84 -12.07
N LEU A 223 22.57 26.88 -10.82
CA LEU A 223 22.13 25.90 -9.80
C LEU A 223 20.81 26.25 -9.07
N LEU A 224 20.35 27.51 -9.17
CA LEU A 224 18.99 27.91 -8.78
C LEU A 224 17.94 27.53 -9.84
N ALA A 225 18.37 27.14 -11.05
CA ALA A 225 17.53 26.37 -11.94
C ALA A 225 17.56 24.92 -11.43
N LEU A 226 16.47 24.47 -10.80
CA LEU A 226 16.26 23.06 -10.46
C LEU A 226 16.64 22.20 -11.66
N GLN A 227 17.70 21.39 -11.54
CA GLN A 227 18.07 20.45 -12.60
C GLN A 227 16.83 19.62 -12.94
N PRO A 228 16.50 19.41 -14.24
CA PRO A 228 15.28 18.72 -14.63
C PRO A 228 15.09 17.38 -13.91
N THR A 229 16.17 16.63 -13.69
CA THR A 229 16.15 15.38 -12.91
C THR A 229 15.66 15.59 -11.48
N THR A 230 16.27 16.53 -10.73
CA THR A 230 15.92 16.80 -9.34
C THR A 230 14.49 17.34 -9.22
N LEU A 231 14.03 18.12 -10.21
CA LEU A 231 12.64 18.57 -10.28
C LEU A 231 11.69 17.40 -10.45
N VAL A 232 11.95 16.52 -11.44
CA VAL A 232 11.15 15.32 -11.69
C VAL A 232 11.05 14.47 -10.43
N LEU A 233 12.18 14.11 -9.82
CA LEU A 233 12.16 13.22 -8.66
C LEU A 233 11.47 13.87 -7.45
N SER A 234 11.79 15.14 -7.16
CA SER A 234 11.19 15.84 -6.00
C SER A 234 9.69 16.04 -6.15
N LEU A 235 9.23 16.45 -7.34
CA LEU A 235 7.80 16.67 -7.58
C LEU A 235 7.01 15.36 -7.51
N ASN A 236 7.60 14.26 -7.97
CA ASN A 236 7.01 12.91 -7.86
C ASN A 236 6.98 12.35 -6.43
N VAL A 237 7.58 13.03 -5.45
CA VAL A 237 7.43 12.69 -4.03
C VAL A 237 6.45 13.66 -3.37
N VAL A 238 6.64 14.97 -3.56
CA VAL A 238 5.88 16.01 -2.86
C VAL A 238 4.44 16.11 -3.35
N LEU A 239 4.21 16.06 -4.66
CA LEU A 239 2.85 16.18 -5.22
C LEU A 239 1.98 15.00 -4.80
N PRO A 240 2.42 13.73 -4.94
CA PRO A 240 1.62 12.60 -4.47
C PRO A 240 1.36 12.64 -2.96
N ALA A 241 2.35 12.97 -2.13
CA ALA A 241 2.15 13.13 -0.68
C ALA A 241 1.04 14.15 -0.36
N THR A 242 1.08 15.30 -1.05
CA THR A 242 0.11 16.39 -0.87
C THR A 242 -1.28 15.98 -1.36
N MET A 243 -1.37 15.39 -2.56
CA MET A 243 -2.66 15.00 -3.14
C MET A 243 -3.32 13.85 -2.37
N LEU A 244 -2.55 12.85 -1.94
CA LEU A 244 -3.07 11.77 -1.10
C LEU A 244 -3.58 12.29 0.25
N ALA A 245 -2.86 13.25 0.85
CA ALA A 245 -3.33 13.91 2.06
C ALA A 245 -4.64 14.67 1.81
N ILE A 246 -4.75 15.46 0.74
CA ILE A 246 -5.99 16.17 0.36
C ILE A 246 -7.16 15.20 0.18
N LEU A 247 -6.92 14.05 -0.45
CA LEU A 247 -7.92 13.02 -0.71
C LEU A 247 -8.29 12.17 0.52
N SER A 248 -7.69 12.40 1.69
CA SER A 248 -7.90 11.60 2.92
C SER A 248 -7.37 10.19 2.88
N TYR A 249 -6.35 9.94 2.06
CA TYR A 249 -5.59 8.71 2.15
C TYR A 249 -4.51 8.87 3.23
N ASP A 250 -4.89 8.54 4.47
CA ASP A 250 -4.01 8.48 5.64
C ASP A 250 -3.14 7.21 5.66
N THR A 251 -3.57 6.15 4.96
CA THR A 251 -2.77 4.94 4.76
C THR A 251 -1.57 5.20 3.84
N TYR A 252 -0.38 5.00 4.38
CA TYR A 252 0.91 5.23 3.72
C TYR A 252 1.23 4.26 2.58
N ARG A 253 0.48 3.16 2.48
CA ARG A 253 0.62 2.15 1.41
C ARG A 253 0.60 2.73 -0.02
N TYR A 254 -0.14 3.81 -0.24
CA TYR A 254 -0.25 4.45 -1.55
C TYR A 254 1.02 5.23 -1.94
N MET A 255 1.83 5.63 -0.96
CA MET A 255 3.13 6.28 -1.21
C MET A 255 4.21 5.32 -1.68
N LEU A 256 4.04 3.99 -1.51
CA LEU A 256 5.02 3.00 -1.98
C LEU A 256 5.37 3.19 -3.46
N ALA A 257 4.38 3.58 -4.27
CA ALA A 257 4.58 3.80 -5.70
C ALA A 257 5.60 4.91 -6.02
N PHE A 258 5.80 5.85 -5.09
CA PHE A 258 6.59 7.06 -5.26
C PHE A 258 7.90 7.05 -4.47
N THR A 259 8.09 6.08 -3.56
CA THR A 259 9.34 5.93 -2.81
C THR A 259 10.58 5.70 -3.67
N PRO A 260 10.53 5.07 -4.86
CA PRO A 260 11.70 4.97 -5.75
C PRO A 260 12.37 6.33 -6.03
N ALA A 261 11.59 7.39 -6.22
CA ALA A 261 12.13 8.72 -6.46
C ALA A 261 12.86 9.27 -5.23
N ALA A 262 12.26 9.09 -4.05
CA ALA A 262 12.84 9.50 -2.78
C ALA A 262 14.16 8.75 -2.52
N TRP A 263 14.18 7.43 -2.68
CA TRP A 263 15.38 6.61 -2.47
C TRP A 263 16.53 6.97 -3.41
N VAL A 264 16.24 7.33 -4.66
CA VAL A 264 17.26 7.84 -5.59
C VAL A 264 17.80 9.21 -5.15
N ILE A 265 16.96 10.12 -4.66
CA ILE A 265 17.41 11.40 -4.10
C ILE A 265 18.30 11.16 -2.88
N TYR A 266 17.91 10.28 -1.96
CA TYR A 266 18.71 9.95 -0.77
C TYR A 266 20.04 9.30 -1.14
N ALA A 267 20.01 8.32 -2.05
CA ALA A 267 21.21 7.68 -2.54
C ALA A 267 22.19 8.68 -3.17
N HIS A 268 21.67 9.64 -3.93
CA HIS A 268 22.50 10.70 -4.49
C HIS A 268 23.10 11.59 -3.39
N GLY A 269 22.29 12.04 -2.43
CA GLY A 269 22.76 12.83 -1.29
C GLY A 269 23.83 12.10 -0.46
N LEU A 270 23.67 10.79 -0.29
CA LEU A 270 24.64 9.93 0.39
C LEU A 270 25.94 9.77 -0.41
N GLU A 271 25.86 9.54 -1.71
CA GLU A 271 27.05 9.49 -2.59
C GLU A 271 27.85 10.79 -2.46
N MET A 272 27.16 11.94 -2.49
CA MET A 272 27.78 13.25 -2.32
C MET A 272 28.47 13.39 -0.96
N LEU A 273 27.83 12.94 0.12
CA LEU A 273 28.39 12.96 1.47
C LEU A 273 29.65 12.10 1.55
N LEU A 274 29.58 10.85 1.07
CA LEU A 274 30.70 9.90 1.07
C LEU A 274 31.89 10.42 0.26
N HIS A 275 31.64 10.99 -0.92
CA HIS A 275 32.68 11.62 -1.72
C HIS A 275 33.35 12.78 -0.97
N THR A 276 32.58 13.58 -0.24
CA THR A 276 33.12 14.72 0.50
C THR A 276 33.94 14.29 1.73
N VAL A 277 33.49 13.27 2.45
CA VAL A 277 34.26 12.65 3.54
C VAL A 277 35.58 12.08 3.00
N ASN A 278 35.55 11.39 1.86
CA ASN A 278 36.74 10.85 1.19
C ASN A 278 37.76 11.93 0.80
N LEU A 279 37.31 13.12 0.41
CA LEU A 279 38.20 14.22 0.04
C LEU A 279 38.85 14.91 1.25
N LYS A 280 38.11 15.07 2.35
CA LYS A 280 38.59 15.80 3.54
C LYS A 280 39.45 14.96 4.48
N TRP A 281 39.19 13.66 4.60
CA TRP A 281 39.78 12.82 5.64
C TRP A 281 40.57 11.68 4.98
N LYS A 282 41.82 11.95 4.60
CA LYS A 282 42.77 10.92 4.13
C LYS A 282 43.48 10.27 5.34
N GLY A 283 43.71 8.96 5.30
CA GLY A 283 44.41 8.20 6.36
C GLY A 283 43.50 7.28 7.19
N SER A 284 44.07 6.64 8.23
CA SER A 284 43.37 5.64 9.08
C SER A 284 42.11 6.20 9.76
N LEU A 285 42.13 7.46 10.19
CA LEU A 285 40.98 8.13 10.81
C LEU A 285 39.80 8.31 9.83
N GLY A 286 40.10 8.51 8.53
CA GLY A 286 39.09 8.55 7.47
C GLY A 286 38.49 7.18 7.14
N ASN A 287 39.27 6.10 7.29
CA ASN A 287 38.75 4.73 7.18
C ASN A 287 37.74 4.42 8.29
N LEU A 288 38.08 4.77 9.53
CA LEU A 288 37.20 4.54 10.67
C LEU A 288 35.86 5.27 10.50
N GLN A 289 35.88 6.55 10.13
CA GLN A 289 34.66 7.32 9.88
C GLN A 289 33.82 6.75 8.74
N ARG A 290 34.46 6.27 7.66
CA ARG A 290 33.75 5.56 6.58
C ARG A 290 33.05 4.32 7.10
N MET A 291 33.75 3.49 7.86
CA MET A 291 33.18 2.28 8.46
C MET A 291 32.04 2.64 9.41
N THR A 292 32.16 3.72 10.18
CA THR A 292 31.07 4.19 11.04
C THR A 292 29.85 4.64 10.23
N ILE A 293 30.04 5.41 9.14
CA ILE A 293 28.93 5.86 8.29
C ILE A 293 28.24 4.65 7.63
N TRP A 294 29.01 3.73 7.05
CA TRP A 294 28.47 2.51 6.44
C TRP A 294 27.80 1.59 7.47
N GLY A 295 28.42 1.37 8.62
CA GLY A 295 27.86 0.58 9.71
C GLY A 295 26.56 1.16 10.24
N THR A 296 26.49 2.50 10.35
CA THR A 296 25.26 3.21 10.77
C THR A 296 24.16 3.05 9.72
N LEU A 297 24.47 3.21 8.45
CA LEU A 297 23.51 3.03 7.35
C LEU A 297 22.97 1.60 7.29
N ILE A 298 23.84 0.59 7.36
CA ILE A 298 23.44 -0.82 7.36
C ILE A 298 22.58 -1.11 8.59
N PHE A 299 22.98 -0.64 9.77
CA PHE A 299 22.22 -0.80 11.00
C PHE A 299 20.79 -0.26 10.84
N PHE A 300 20.63 0.97 10.34
CA PHE A 300 19.30 1.57 10.17
C PHE A 300 18.48 0.98 9.02
N LEU A 301 19.10 0.37 8.00
CA LEU A 301 18.38 -0.34 6.94
C LEU A 301 17.94 -1.74 7.38
N VAL A 302 18.75 -2.44 8.18
CA VAL A 302 18.53 -3.86 8.53
C VAL A 302 17.73 -4.03 9.82
N VAL A 303 18.01 -3.23 10.85
CA VAL A 303 17.41 -3.41 12.17
C VAL A 303 15.88 -3.23 12.17
N PRO A 304 15.29 -2.20 11.54
CA PRO A 304 13.84 -2.08 11.47
C PRO A 304 13.18 -3.27 10.77
N SER A 305 13.76 -3.74 9.66
CA SER A 305 13.26 -4.89 8.89
C SER A 305 13.32 -6.18 9.69
N THR A 306 14.40 -6.40 10.44
CA THR A 306 14.56 -7.59 11.30
C THR A 306 13.61 -7.55 12.50
N ILE A 307 13.38 -6.38 13.09
CA ILE A 307 12.38 -6.18 14.15
C ILE A 307 10.98 -6.50 13.64
N ASP A 308 10.55 -5.93 12.50
CA ASP A 308 9.21 -6.20 11.95
C ASP A 308 9.04 -7.68 11.56
N ALA A 309 10.08 -8.32 11.02
CA ALA A 309 10.09 -9.76 10.75
C ALA A 309 9.94 -10.60 12.03
N PHE A 310 10.65 -10.24 13.11
CA PHE A 310 10.57 -10.94 14.39
C PHE A 310 9.18 -10.86 15.01
N PHE A 311 8.52 -9.69 14.94
CA PHE A 311 7.16 -9.50 15.45
C PHE A 311 6.05 -9.96 14.49
N ALA A 312 6.39 -10.41 13.27
CA ALA A 312 5.43 -10.92 12.29
C ALA A 312 4.93 -12.35 12.55
N GLY A 313 5.42 -13.05 13.59
CA GLY A 313 5.04 -14.44 13.91
C GLY A 313 3.57 -14.68 14.29
N THR A 314 2.75 -13.63 14.40
CA THR A 314 1.31 -13.75 14.65
C THR A 314 0.54 -13.94 13.34
N ALA A 315 -0.43 -14.86 13.30
CA ALA A 315 -1.27 -15.07 12.14
C ALA A 315 -1.96 -13.77 11.70
N LYS A 316 -2.07 -13.52 10.39
CA LYS A 316 -2.74 -12.32 9.86
C LYS A 316 -4.24 -12.30 10.15
N SER A 317 -4.87 -13.49 10.18
CA SER A 317 -6.31 -13.67 10.38
C SER A 317 -6.59 -14.78 11.40
N GLY A 318 -7.52 -14.52 12.32
CA GLY A 318 -8.00 -15.54 13.25
C GLY A 318 -8.87 -16.59 12.56
N ILE A 319 -9.45 -16.30 11.38
CA ILE A 319 -10.33 -17.22 10.65
C ILE A 319 -9.56 -18.46 10.22
N ARG A 320 -8.30 -18.30 9.81
CA ARG A 320 -7.41 -19.42 9.48
C ARG A 320 -7.23 -20.37 10.67
N ALA A 321 -7.09 -19.82 11.87
CA ALA A 321 -6.94 -20.62 13.09
C ALA A 321 -8.24 -21.35 13.44
N ILE A 322 -9.40 -20.69 13.30
CA ILE A 322 -10.71 -21.33 13.45
C ILE A 322 -10.84 -22.49 12.45
N ALA A 323 -10.56 -22.26 11.18
CA ALA A 323 -10.70 -23.28 10.14
C ALA A 323 -9.81 -24.50 10.42
N ALA A 324 -8.56 -24.29 10.85
CA ALA A 324 -7.64 -25.37 11.20
C ALA A 324 -8.16 -26.23 12.38
N GLU A 325 -8.77 -25.61 13.38
CA GLU A 325 -9.36 -26.32 14.52
C GLU A 325 -10.65 -27.06 14.12
N MET A 326 -11.51 -26.41 13.35
CA MET A 326 -12.83 -26.92 12.96
C MET A 326 -12.80 -28.01 11.88
N GLN A 327 -11.67 -28.23 11.21
CA GLN A 327 -11.49 -29.39 10.31
C GLN A 327 -11.58 -30.74 11.06
N THR A 328 -11.43 -30.74 12.38
CA THR A 328 -11.40 -31.95 13.21
C THR A 328 -12.70 -32.22 13.98
N GLN A 329 -13.70 -31.34 13.88
CA GLN A 329 -14.96 -31.43 14.63
C GLN A 329 -16.16 -31.64 13.69
N PRO A 330 -17.16 -32.46 14.08
CA PRO A 330 -18.41 -32.59 13.32
C PRO A 330 -19.12 -31.23 13.23
N GLN A 331 -19.50 -30.81 12.02
CA GLN A 331 -20.15 -29.51 11.78
C GLN A 331 -21.67 -29.63 11.64
N ASP A 332 -22.23 -30.82 11.82
CA ASP A 332 -23.64 -31.10 11.60
C ASP A 332 -24.51 -30.21 12.50
N LYS A 333 -25.51 -29.54 11.90
CA LYS A 333 -26.49 -28.67 12.57
C LYS A 333 -25.92 -27.39 13.21
N THR A 334 -24.72 -26.95 12.82
CA THR A 334 -24.15 -25.66 13.25
C THR A 334 -24.38 -24.57 12.20
N LEU A 335 -24.98 -23.46 12.62
CA LEU A 335 -25.19 -22.25 11.82
C LEU A 335 -24.03 -21.29 12.05
N TYR A 336 -23.30 -20.92 11.00
CA TYR A 336 -22.25 -19.91 11.09
C TYR A 336 -22.78 -18.52 10.71
N LEU A 337 -22.57 -17.54 11.59
CA LEU A 337 -22.93 -16.14 11.35
C LEU A 337 -21.70 -15.25 11.49
N LEU A 338 -21.38 -14.49 10.45
CA LEU A 338 -20.20 -13.62 10.41
C LEU A 338 -20.60 -12.17 10.69
N SER A 339 -19.95 -11.54 11.68
CA SER A 339 -20.23 -10.16 12.08
C SER A 339 -18.97 -9.37 12.51
N PRO A 340 -18.46 -8.43 11.69
CA PRO A 340 -18.96 -8.02 10.40
C PRO A 340 -18.83 -9.11 9.32
N ASP A 341 -19.73 -9.10 8.36
CA ASP A 341 -19.78 -10.06 7.27
C ASP A 341 -18.68 -9.85 6.20
N VAL A 342 -17.86 -8.79 6.33
CA VAL A 342 -16.65 -8.56 5.52
C VAL A 342 -15.65 -9.73 5.62
N PHE A 343 -15.78 -10.55 6.65
CA PHE A 343 -15.03 -11.78 6.86
C PHE A 343 -15.44 -12.92 5.92
N GLY A 344 -16.58 -12.81 5.25
CA GLY A 344 -17.16 -13.84 4.38
C GLY A 344 -16.23 -14.38 3.30
N PRO A 345 -15.52 -13.56 2.51
CA PRO A 345 -14.57 -14.07 1.52
C PRO A 345 -13.43 -14.89 2.15
N THR A 346 -12.88 -14.43 3.29
CA THR A 346 -11.81 -15.14 4.01
C THR A 346 -12.32 -16.45 4.60
N PHE A 347 -13.53 -16.43 5.18
CA PHE A 347 -14.19 -17.62 5.72
C PHE A 347 -14.48 -18.64 4.61
N GLY A 348 -15.11 -18.22 3.52
CA GLY A 348 -15.40 -19.08 2.36
C GLY A 348 -14.13 -19.71 1.77
N TYR A 349 -13.01 -18.98 1.74
CA TYR A 349 -11.72 -19.51 1.29
C TYR A 349 -11.19 -20.63 2.19
N TYR A 350 -11.07 -20.41 3.50
CA TYR A 350 -10.49 -21.42 4.40
C TYR A 350 -11.42 -22.61 4.68
N PHE A 351 -12.74 -22.42 4.52
CA PHE A 351 -13.75 -23.46 4.67
C PHE A 351 -14.21 -24.09 3.34
N ALA A 352 -13.50 -23.83 2.23
CA ALA A 352 -13.88 -24.32 0.91
C ALA A 352 -14.02 -25.86 0.81
N ASN A 353 -13.27 -26.59 1.64
CA ASN A 353 -13.28 -28.06 1.67
C ASN A 353 -14.40 -28.64 2.54
N THR A 354 -14.75 -27.98 3.65
CA THR A 354 -15.81 -28.46 4.56
C THR A 354 -17.19 -27.92 4.20
N ARG A 355 -17.25 -26.78 3.49
CA ARG A 355 -18.47 -26.12 2.99
C ARG A 355 -19.61 -26.01 4.02
N PRO A 356 -19.34 -25.45 5.22
CA PRO A 356 -20.40 -25.21 6.19
C PRO A 356 -21.43 -24.23 5.62
N THR A 357 -22.67 -24.32 6.08
CA THR A 357 -23.65 -23.27 5.82
C THR A 357 -23.31 -22.04 6.68
N PHE A 358 -22.99 -20.93 6.03
CA PHE A 358 -22.65 -19.68 6.70
C PHE A 358 -23.36 -18.49 6.07
N HIS A 359 -23.68 -17.51 6.91
CA HIS A 359 -24.37 -16.28 6.54
C HIS A 359 -23.61 -15.07 7.06
N GLY A 360 -23.71 -13.96 6.34
CA GLY A 360 -23.26 -12.66 6.82
C GLY A 360 -24.38 -11.96 7.58
N PHE A 361 -24.03 -11.16 8.58
CA PHE A 361 -24.99 -10.31 9.28
C PHE A 361 -25.72 -9.36 8.32
N ALA A 362 -25.00 -8.53 7.55
CA ALA A 362 -25.61 -7.63 6.56
C ALA A 362 -25.95 -8.34 5.24
N ARG A 363 -25.06 -9.23 4.75
CA ARG A 363 -25.30 -10.05 3.55
C ARG A 363 -25.63 -11.48 3.93
N TRP A 364 -26.93 -11.77 4.05
CA TRP A 364 -27.39 -13.11 4.38
C TRP A 364 -27.05 -14.14 3.28
N ASN A 365 -27.30 -13.78 2.02
CA ASN A 365 -27.02 -14.62 0.87
C ASN A 365 -25.65 -14.29 0.30
N HIS A 366 -24.88 -15.31 -0.07
CA HIS A 366 -23.57 -15.18 -0.69
C HIS A 366 -22.55 -14.29 0.08
N PRO A 367 -22.37 -14.49 1.40
CA PRO A 367 -21.39 -13.72 2.17
C PRO A 367 -19.95 -13.84 1.65
N GLU A 368 -19.61 -14.91 0.92
CA GLU A 368 -18.34 -15.13 0.24
C GLU A 368 -17.99 -14.08 -0.82
N PHE A 369 -18.99 -13.41 -1.40
CA PHE A 369 -18.79 -12.36 -2.39
C PHE A 369 -18.95 -10.99 -1.74
N PHE A 370 -17.82 -10.28 -1.58
CA PHE A 370 -17.81 -8.91 -1.08
C PHE A 370 -17.90 -7.91 -2.22
N SER A 371 -18.92 -7.04 -2.15
CA SER A 371 -19.03 -5.85 -2.96
C SER A 371 -19.09 -4.62 -2.05
N PRO A 372 -18.25 -3.60 -2.28
CA PRO A 372 -18.36 -2.34 -1.55
C PRO A 372 -19.56 -1.49 -2.01
N ARG A 373 -20.13 -1.78 -3.19
CA ARG A 373 -21.32 -1.10 -3.70
C ARG A 373 -22.53 -1.41 -2.80
N ASP A 374 -23.25 -0.36 -2.40
CA ASP A 374 -24.44 -0.43 -1.54
C ASP A 374 -24.23 -1.08 -0.16
N TYR A 375 -22.98 -1.29 0.25
CA TYR A 375 -22.67 -1.97 1.50
C TYR A 375 -23.05 -1.15 2.75
N ALA A 376 -22.87 0.18 2.70
CA ALA A 376 -23.30 1.06 3.80
C ALA A 376 -24.82 1.07 4.01
N PRO A 377 -25.65 1.24 2.96
CA PRO A 377 -27.11 1.09 3.05
C PRO A 377 -27.56 -0.24 3.70
N LEU A 378 -26.91 -1.37 3.38
CA LEU A 378 -27.25 -2.66 3.99
C LEU A 378 -27.08 -2.64 5.51
N TRP A 379 -25.97 -2.07 5.99
CA TRP A 379 -25.70 -1.95 7.42
C TRP A 379 -26.61 -0.92 8.10
N ASP A 380 -27.08 0.09 7.38
CA ASP A 380 -27.98 1.12 7.91
C ASP A 380 -29.47 0.73 7.90
N ASN A 381 -29.84 -0.38 7.23
CA ASN A 381 -31.23 -0.85 7.16
C ASN A 381 -31.83 -1.10 8.56
N PRO A 382 -32.88 -0.38 9.01
CA PRO A 382 -33.44 -0.52 10.35
C PRO A 382 -33.96 -1.93 10.67
N THR A 383 -34.36 -2.71 9.65
CA THR A 383 -34.89 -4.08 9.85
C THR A 383 -33.80 -5.13 9.94
N LEU A 384 -32.52 -4.77 9.72
CA LEU A 384 -31.40 -5.71 9.65
C LEU A 384 -31.34 -6.67 10.84
N LEU A 385 -31.41 -6.13 12.06
CA LEU A 385 -31.35 -6.94 13.28
C LEU A 385 -32.62 -7.79 13.48
N PRO A 386 -33.85 -7.24 13.44
CA PRO A 386 -35.08 -8.02 13.48
C PRO A 386 -35.11 -9.17 12.46
N ASP A 387 -34.78 -8.88 11.20
CA ASP A 387 -34.79 -9.85 10.11
C ASP A 387 -33.76 -10.96 10.36
N THR A 388 -32.56 -10.60 10.84
CA THR A 388 -31.52 -11.57 11.21
C THR A 388 -32.00 -12.49 12.31
N MET A 389 -32.60 -11.94 13.38
CA MET A 389 -33.10 -12.74 14.50
C MET A 389 -34.22 -13.70 14.07
N GLN A 390 -35.14 -13.23 13.20
CA GLN A 390 -36.20 -14.06 12.64
C GLN A 390 -35.64 -15.21 11.78
N ARG A 391 -34.61 -14.95 10.97
CA ARG A 391 -33.95 -15.98 10.16
C ARG A 391 -33.23 -17.01 11.02
N ILE A 392 -32.54 -16.59 12.09
CA ILE A 392 -31.91 -17.51 13.06
C ILE A 392 -32.97 -18.41 13.70
N GLN A 393 -34.12 -17.87 14.10
CA GLN A 393 -35.24 -18.67 14.63
C GLN A 393 -35.79 -19.66 13.60
N THR A 394 -35.92 -19.23 12.35
CA THR A 394 -36.39 -20.10 11.26
C THR A 394 -35.42 -21.24 11.00
N LEU A 395 -34.11 -20.99 11.05
CA LEU A 395 -33.12 -22.06 10.93
C LEU A 395 -33.10 -22.98 12.16
N ALA A 396 -33.29 -22.44 13.36
CA ALA A 396 -33.43 -23.25 14.56
C ALA A 396 -34.62 -24.24 14.44
N SER A 397 -35.77 -23.81 13.90
CA SER A 397 -36.91 -24.70 13.67
C SER A 397 -36.69 -25.73 12.55
N GLN A 398 -35.71 -25.50 11.67
CA GLN A 398 -35.28 -26.43 10.62
C GLN A 398 -34.23 -27.45 11.11
N GLY A 399 -33.93 -27.47 12.41
CA GLY A 399 -33.07 -28.50 13.02
C GLY A 399 -31.63 -28.07 13.29
N TYR A 400 -31.28 -26.80 13.11
CA TYR A 400 -30.01 -26.25 13.59
C TYR A 400 -30.00 -26.16 15.12
N GLN A 401 -28.97 -26.71 15.75
CA GLN A 401 -28.85 -26.83 17.21
C GLN A 401 -27.89 -25.81 17.82
N THR A 402 -26.89 -25.38 17.04
CA THR A 402 -25.85 -24.46 17.53
C THR A 402 -25.69 -23.28 16.58
N LEU A 403 -25.54 -22.08 17.15
CA LEU A 403 -25.16 -20.88 16.42
C LEU A 403 -23.71 -20.53 16.76
N ALA A 404 -22.85 -20.56 15.75
CA ALA A 404 -21.47 -20.11 15.79
C ALA A 404 -21.36 -18.68 15.24
N LEU A 405 -21.35 -17.70 16.14
CA LEU A 405 -21.11 -16.30 15.79
C LEU A 405 -19.59 -16.03 15.73
N VAL A 406 -19.10 -15.75 14.54
CA VAL A 406 -17.71 -15.30 14.31
C VAL A 406 -17.70 -13.78 14.30
N GLN A 407 -17.20 -13.18 15.38
CA GLN A 407 -17.24 -11.74 15.58
C GLN A 407 -15.86 -11.10 15.62
N ALA A 408 -15.74 -9.86 15.14
CA ALA A 408 -14.54 -9.06 15.33
C ALA A 408 -14.21 -8.93 16.84
N LYS A 409 -12.94 -9.09 17.22
CA LYS A 409 -12.55 -9.04 18.63
C LYS A 409 -12.73 -7.62 19.18
N GLY A 410 -13.44 -7.51 20.31
CA GLY A 410 -13.68 -6.24 21.00
C GLY A 410 -14.91 -5.50 20.49
N THR A 411 -15.09 -4.27 20.96
CA THR A 411 -16.21 -3.41 20.53
C THR A 411 -15.94 -2.84 19.15
N VAL A 412 -16.86 -3.05 18.21
CA VAL A 412 -16.75 -2.52 16.85
C VAL A 412 -17.35 -1.11 16.81
N ALA A 413 -16.59 -0.12 16.33
CA ALA A 413 -17.08 1.24 16.17
C ALA A 413 -17.61 1.49 14.75
N ASP A 414 -18.49 2.47 14.60
CA ASP A 414 -18.87 2.99 13.28
C ASP A 414 -17.65 3.62 12.58
N GLY A 415 -17.62 3.55 11.25
CA GLY A 415 -16.54 4.11 10.45
C GLY A 415 -17.08 4.75 9.17
N GLY A 416 -16.71 6.00 8.89
CA GLY A 416 -17.26 6.74 7.76
C GLY A 416 -18.80 6.80 7.81
N THR A 417 -19.46 6.23 6.80
CA THR A 417 -20.93 6.09 6.73
C THR A 417 -21.42 4.70 7.19
N LEU A 418 -20.52 3.77 7.51
CA LEU A 418 -20.87 2.41 7.94
C LEU A 418 -21.22 2.31 9.42
N LYS A 419 -22.37 1.72 9.71
CA LYS A 419 -22.92 1.46 11.05
C LYS A 419 -22.48 0.12 11.64
N PHE A 420 -21.17 -0.14 11.68
CA PHE A 420 -20.63 -1.41 12.19
C PHE A 420 -20.92 -1.68 13.67
N SER A 421 -21.22 -0.64 14.47
CA SER A 421 -21.60 -0.80 15.89
C SER A 421 -22.81 -1.72 16.09
N ARG A 422 -23.66 -1.91 15.07
CA ARG A 422 -24.77 -2.87 15.09
C ARG A 422 -24.32 -4.32 15.31
N ALA A 423 -23.07 -4.66 14.99
CA ALA A 423 -22.48 -5.96 15.33
C ALA A 423 -22.47 -6.20 16.85
N ASN A 424 -22.24 -5.14 17.64
CA ASN A 424 -22.27 -5.22 19.10
C ASN A 424 -23.71 -5.43 19.60
N THR A 425 -24.69 -4.75 18.99
CA THR A 425 -26.11 -4.92 19.30
C THR A 425 -26.57 -6.34 19.02
N LEU A 426 -26.18 -6.92 17.87
CA LEU A 426 -26.45 -8.32 17.56
C LEU A 426 -25.92 -9.26 18.65
N LEU A 427 -24.65 -9.09 19.07
CA LEU A 427 -24.07 -9.91 20.13
C LEU A 427 -24.84 -9.79 21.45
N ALA A 428 -25.23 -8.56 21.83
CA ALA A 428 -25.99 -8.31 23.05
C ALA A 428 -27.37 -9.00 22.99
N THR A 429 -28.08 -8.89 21.86
CA THR A 429 -29.37 -9.54 21.66
C THR A 429 -29.26 -11.07 21.67
N LEU A 430 -28.21 -11.64 21.05
CA LEU A 430 -27.99 -13.09 21.07
C LEU A 430 -27.71 -13.60 22.49
N LYS A 431 -26.89 -12.90 23.27
CA LYS A 431 -26.63 -13.24 24.68
C LYS A 431 -27.87 -13.18 25.57
N GLN A 432 -28.83 -12.30 25.24
CA GLN A 432 -30.10 -12.23 25.97
C GLN A 432 -31.07 -13.35 25.57
N ARG A 433 -31.02 -13.80 24.32
CA ARG A 433 -32.01 -14.73 23.76
C ARG A 433 -31.59 -16.20 23.82
N TYR A 434 -30.30 -16.49 23.74
CA TYR A 434 -29.76 -17.84 23.64
C TYR A 434 -28.69 -18.11 24.70
N PRO A 435 -28.66 -19.30 25.32
CA PRO A 435 -27.59 -19.69 26.24
C PRO A 435 -26.23 -19.73 25.53
N LEU A 436 -25.22 -19.05 26.11
CA LEU A 436 -23.85 -19.10 25.61
C LEU A 436 -23.16 -20.38 26.12
N LEU A 437 -22.77 -21.25 25.18
CA LEU A 437 -22.08 -22.51 25.46
C LEU A 437 -20.58 -22.30 25.65
N ASN A 438 -19.95 -21.52 24.78
CA ASN A 438 -18.51 -21.28 24.81
C ASN A 438 -18.15 -19.95 24.13
N LYS A 439 -17.02 -19.36 24.54
CA LYS A 439 -16.37 -18.24 23.88
C LYS A 439 -14.87 -18.51 23.75
N LYS A 440 -14.33 -18.42 22.54
CA LYS A 440 -12.89 -18.55 22.28
C LYS A 440 -12.36 -17.40 21.43
N ASP A 441 -11.27 -16.78 21.87
CA ASP A 441 -10.63 -15.68 21.14
C ASP A 441 -9.49 -16.21 20.25
N TYR A 442 -9.43 -15.72 19.02
CA TYR A 442 -8.39 -16.04 18.04
C TYR A 442 -7.61 -14.76 17.72
N PRO A 443 -6.45 -14.54 18.38
CA PRO A 443 -5.65 -13.34 18.17
C PRO A 443 -5.00 -13.36 16.78
N ALA A 444 -4.94 -12.20 16.15
CA ALA A 444 -4.32 -12.02 14.85
C ALA A 444 -3.87 -10.56 14.65
N ARG A 445 -2.90 -10.34 13.75
CA ARG A 445 -2.31 -9.02 13.50
C ARG A 445 -3.29 -8.04 12.82
N LYS A 446 -4.13 -8.52 11.90
CA LYS A 446 -5.07 -7.67 11.12
C LYS A 446 -6.54 -7.98 11.41
N GLU A 447 -6.89 -9.25 11.54
CA GLU A 447 -8.28 -9.71 11.67
C GLU A 447 -8.42 -10.59 12.93
N PRO A 448 -8.32 -9.99 14.14
CA PRO A 448 -8.57 -10.70 15.37
C PRO A 448 -10.07 -10.93 15.54
N ILE A 449 -10.46 -12.15 15.92
CA ILE A 449 -11.86 -12.54 16.03
C ILE A 449 -12.13 -13.28 17.35
N ALA A 450 -13.39 -13.34 17.74
CA ALA A 450 -13.91 -14.16 18.82
C ALA A 450 -15.04 -15.03 18.27
N LEU A 451 -14.99 -16.32 18.59
CA LEU A 451 -16.03 -17.28 18.29
C LEU A 451 -16.93 -17.43 19.52
N TYR A 452 -18.23 -17.17 19.34
CA TYR A 452 -19.26 -17.40 20.35
C TYR A 452 -20.14 -18.56 19.90
N LEU A 453 -20.31 -19.58 20.74
CA LEU A 453 -21.20 -20.71 20.49
C LEU A 453 -22.45 -20.57 21.35
N PHE A 454 -23.62 -20.53 20.72
CA PHE A 454 -24.91 -20.43 21.41
C PHE A 454 -25.75 -21.70 21.17
N SER A 455 -26.54 -22.11 22.16
CA SER A 455 -27.57 -23.14 22.01
C SER A 455 -28.82 -22.54 21.36
N LEU A 456 -29.24 -23.09 20.21
CA LEU A 456 -30.50 -22.74 19.56
C LEU A 456 -31.67 -23.61 20.05
N THR A 457 -31.38 -24.73 20.70
CA THR A 457 -32.39 -25.53 21.39
C THR A 457 -32.85 -24.80 22.66
N PRO A 458 -34.17 -24.68 22.88
CA PRO A 458 -34.69 -24.22 24.17
C PRO A 458 -34.22 -25.18 25.27
N LEU A 459 -33.83 -24.61 26.41
CA LEU A 459 -33.54 -25.38 27.64
C LEU A 459 -34.79 -26.06 28.17
#